data_AF-A0A838JQE4-F1
#
_entry.id   AF-A0A838JQE4-F1
#
_cell.length_a   1.000
_cell.length_b   1.000
_cell.length_c   1.000
_cell.angle_alpha   90.00
_cell.angle_beta   90.00
_cell.angle_gamma   90.00
#
_symmetry.space_group_name_H-M   'P 1'
#
loop_
_entity.id
_entity.type
_entity.pdbx_description
1 polymer ?
#
loop_
_entity_poly.entity_id
_entity_poly.type
_entity_poly.pdbx_seq_one_letter_code
_entity_poly.pdbx_strand_id
1 'polypeptide(L)'
;AGAAAMLGLFPGQVRAHANLPPDVTDAITHHIYDGVHGWTNWLKKYGVRGYFCETSWPNDAAGPRLYPDGTSDLPQWTTLGDKIYSWLDDSDVWVTYWTAGVTSGDGLWKAYAPTDFSVPFADRVINRQLGQAPTIEAHPSTASYKRGVNANGGEMHLGMSDFSNQNLGVYGQNYAYPNRASLAYLASRGHKVIRLPFRWERVQPTLTPGSLGGPLNREEIVRLKTCVADAYAEGLKVILDPHNFGGYCFPEGVKKIGSAALPIAAFKDFWMRLSRQFKINPGIAGYQLMNEPRLMPGKALRWEGASRVAVNAIRANGDKKRLMVTGYFEREGIQGNGVFTFVANHPTAWIRDPLKKVFYTTHGYWGRYRNAWTYNDTNAYWESEGY
;
A
#
# COMPACT_ATOMS: atom_id res chain seq x y z
N ALA A 1 -11.99 3.38 -9.75
CA ALA A 1 -12.41 4.47 -8.83
C ALA A 1 -12.01 4.18 -7.37
N GLY A 2 -10.81 3.64 -7.12
CA GLY A 2 -10.46 2.94 -5.87
C GLY A 2 -9.55 3.72 -4.90
N ALA A 3 -9.88 4.97 -4.57
CA ALA A 3 -9.21 5.73 -3.51
C ALA A 3 -10.17 6.71 -2.80
N ALA A 4 -11.46 6.35 -2.72
CA ALA A 4 -12.52 7.23 -2.21
C ALA A 4 -13.02 6.71 -0.85
N ALA A 5 -12.36 7.17 0.22
CA ALA A 5 -12.89 7.43 1.57
C ALA A 5 -11.74 7.40 2.58
N MET A 6 -11.10 8.55 2.82
CA MET A 6 -10.28 8.79 4.02
C MET A 6 -11.12 9.61 4.99
N LEU A 7 -11.71 8.94 5.98
CA LEU A 7 -12.58 9.55 6.98
C LEU A 7 -12.30 8.86 8.32
N GLY A 8 -11.56 9.52 9.21
CA GLY A 8 -11.47 9.10 10.60
C GLY A 8 -11.88 10.25 11.51
N LEU A 9 -13.01 10.11 12.18
CA LEU A 9 -13.41 10.84 13.38
C LEU A 9 -13.01 9.97 14.57
N PHE A 10 -12.16 10.47 15.46
CA PHE A 10 -11.89 9.76 16.71
C PHE A 10 -12.97 10.13 17.73
N PRO A 11 -13.70 9.17 18.32
CA PRO A 11 -14.45 9.48 19.52
C PRO A 11 -13.47 9.66 20.68
N GLY A 12 -13.28 10.93 21.06
CA GLY A 12 -13.15 11.42 22.42
C GLY A 12 -12.15 10.71 23.35
N GLN A 13 -10.88 11.09 23.27
CA GLN A 13 -10.07 11.32 24.46
C GLN A 13 -9.17 12.52 24.18
N VAL A 14 -9.34 13.59 24.96
CA VAL A 14 -8.37 14.69 25.04
C VAL A 14 -7.03 14.07 25.41
N ARG A 15 -6.05 14.09 24.50
CA ARG A 15 -4.72 13.52 24.78
C ARG A 15 -3.86 14.62 25.38
N ALA A 16 -3.69 14.60 26.69
CA ALA A 16 -2.85 15.57 27.37
C ALA A 16 -1.42 15.56 26.78
N HIS A 17 -0.96 16.73 26.30
CA HIS A 17 0.38 16.99 25.77
C HIS A 17 1.45 16.95 26.86
N ALA A 18 1.76 15.77 27.40
CA ALA A 18 2.86 15.62 28.36
C ALA A 18 3.88 14.63 27.82
N ASN A 19 5.15 15.04 27.78
CA ASN A 19 6.30 14.22 27.38
C ASN A 19 6.40 13.86 25.89
N LEU A 20 5.87 14.71 25.00
CA LEU A 20 6.12 14.55 23.57
C LEU A 20 7.57 14.92 23.21
N PRO A 21 8.19 14.24 22.24
CA PRO A 21 9.48 14.64 21.70
C PRO A 21 9.48 16.08 21.16
N PRO A 22 10.63 16.80 21.21
CA PRO A 22 10.71 18.19 20.76
C PRO A 22 10.32 18.44 19.30
N ASP A 23 10.39 17.42 18.45
CA ASP A 23 9.99 17.44 17.04
C ASP A 23 8.48 17.31 16.82
N VAL A 24 7.68 17.06 17.87
CA VAL A 24 6.21 17.11 17.82
C VAL A 24 5.74 18.52 18.16
N THR A 25 5.52 19.33 17.12
CA THR A 25 5.41 20.79 17.23
C THR A 25 3.99 21.35 17.11
N ASP A 26 3.03 20.55 16.63
CA ASP A 26 1.65 20.95 16.38
C ASP A 26 0.70 19.74 16.46
N ALA A 27 -0.61 19.99 16.42
CA ALA A 27 -1.64 18.98 16.64
C ALA A 27 -1.65 17.89 15.56
N ILE A 28 -1.45 18.25 14.29
CA ILE A 28 -1.37 17.25 13.22
C ILE A 28 -0.12 16.36 13.38
N THR A 29 1.02 16.94 13.75
CA THR A 29 2.25 16.18 14.02
C THR A 29 2.04 15.23 15.20
N HIS A 30 1.37 15.69 16.27
CA HIS A 30 1.04 14.86 17.44
C HIS A 30 0.11 13.70 17.08
N HIS A 31 -0.96 13.96 16.33
CA HIS A 31 -1.87 12.92 15.87
C HIS A 31 -1.16 11.84 15.04
N ILE A 32 -0.29 12.24 14.11
CA ILE A 32 0.47 11.28 13.31
C ILE A 32 1.51 10.53 14.14
N TYR A 33 2.20 11.24 15.04
CA TYR A 33 3.18 10.66 15.97
C TYR A 33 2.54 9.51 16.74
N ASP A 34 1.35 9.70 17.30
CA ASP A 34 0.64 8.67 18.05
C ASP A 34 0.28 7.43 17.21
N GLY A 35 -0.12 7.64 15.95
CA GLY A 35 -0.37 6.53 15.02
C GLY A 35 0.90 5.74 14.75
N VAL A 36 1.94 6.43 14.26
CA VAL A 36 3.22 5.82 13.90
C VAL A 36 3.86 5.13 15.10
N HIS A 37 4.00 5.81 16.23
CA HIS A 37 4.62 5.27 17.45
C HIS A 37 3.77 4.22 18.11
N GLY A 38 2.44 4.35 18.13
CA GLY A 38 1.56 3.29 18.63
C GLY A 38 1.78 1.99 17.87
N TRP A 39 1.90 2.06 16.55
CA TRP A 39 2.16 0.89 15.70
C TRP A 39 3.60 0.38 15.81
N THR A 40 4.63 1.23 15.80
CA THR A 40 6.03 0.77 15.93
C THR A 40 6.33 0.21 17.32
N ASN A 41 5.73 0.76 18.38
CA ASN A 41 5.78 0.17 19.72
C ASN A 41 5.12 -1.20 19.78
N TRP A 42 4.02 -1.40 19.06
CA TRP A 42 3.41 -2.72 18.92
C TRP A 42 4.36 -3.71 18.22
N LEU A 43 5.03 -3.30 17.14
CA LEU A 43 6.02 -4.14 16.47
C LEU A 43 7.16 -4.55 17.42
N LYS A 44 7.71 -3.58 18.16
CA LYS A 44 8.76 -3.79 19.16
C LYS A 44 8.31 -4.72 20.27
N LYS A 45 7.12 -4.51 20.83
CA LYS A 45 6.53 -5.34 21.89
C LYS A 45 6.48 -6.82 21.49
N TYR A 46 6.16 -7.12 20.23
CA TYR A 46 6.05 -8.49 19.73
C TYR A 46 7.32 -9.00 19.03
N GLY A 47 8.38 -8.19 18.93
CA GLY A 47 9.63 -8.58 18.27
C GLY A 47 9.45 -8.92 16.79
N VAL A 48 8.56 -8.22 16.09
CA VAL A 48 8.21 -8.45 14.68
C VAL A 48 8.65 -7.30 13.79
N ARG A 49 8.77 -7.56 12.48
CA ARG A 49 9.19 -6.54 11.50
C ARG A 49 7.99 -5.77 10.97
N GLY A 50 8.21 -4.49 10.64
CA GLY A 50 7.20 -3.62 10.03
C GLY A 50 7.52 -3.26 8.58
N TYR A 51 6.46 -3.04 7.80
CA TYR A 51 6.51 -2.40 6.49
C TYR A 51 5.33 -1.42 6.34
N PHE A 52 5.64 -0.14 6.34
CA PHE A 52 4.70 0.95 6.07
C PHE A 52 4.50 1.04 4.56
N CYS A 53 3.52 0.31 4.04
CA CYS A 53 3.46 -0.02 2.61
C CYS A 53 2.79 1.04 1.74
N GLU A 54 2.04 1.94 2.33
CA GLU A 54 1.61 3.16 1.66
C GLU A 54 1.70 4.33 2.61
N THR A 55 2.39 5.38 2.20
CA THR A 55 2.31 6.67 2.86
C THR A 55 2.33 7.81 1.87
N SER A 56 1.62 8.90 2.18
CA SER A 56 1.62 10.10 1.34
C SER A 56 1.23 11.36 2.11
N TRP A 57 1.64 12.52 1.57
CA TRP A 57 1.20 13.86 1.98
C TRP A 57 0.86 14.72 0.75
N PRO A 58 0.01 15.76 0.88
CA PRO A 58 -0.58 16.48 -0.23
C PRO A 58 0.47 17.27 -1.02
N ASN A 59 0.41 17.18 -2.35
CA ASN A 59 0.99 18.05 -3.37
C ASN A 59 0.71 17.54 -4.81
N ASP A 60 0.52 18.45 -5.78
CA ASP A 60 0.02 18.16 -7.12
C ASP A 60 1.09 17.60 -8.09
N ALA A 61 0.64 16.79 -9.06
CA ALA A 61 1.41 16.36 -10.21
C ALA A 61 1.69 17.51 -11.21
N ALA A 62 0.95 18.62 -11.13
CA ALA A 62 1.17 19.84 -11.90
C ALA A 62 2.18 20.81 -11.25
N GLY A 63 2.63 20.54 -10.02
CA GLY A 63 3.51 21.43 -9.24
C GLY A 63 3.04 21.54 -7.78
N PRO A 64 3.67 22.41 -6.97
CA PRO A 64 3.14 22.79 -5.65
C PRO A 64 1.64 23.09 -5.75
N ARG A 65 0.81 22.46 -4.91
CA ARG A 65 -0.59 22.89 -4.80
C ARG A 65 -0.60 24.35 -4.39
N LEU A 66 -1.24 25.20 -5.19
CA LEU A 66 -1.41 26.62 -4.90
C LEU A 66 -2.81 26.88 -4.35
N TYR A 67 -2.90 27.65 -3.28
CA TYR A 67 -4.15 28.18 -2.73
C TYR A 67 -4.62 29.42 -3.52
N PRO A 68 -5.86 29.90 -3.33
CA PRO A 68 -6.36 31.08 -4.04
C PRO A 68 -5.49 32.33 -3.88
N ASP A 69 -4.68 32.41 -2.82
CA ASP A 69 -3.72 33.49 -2.56
C ASP A 69 -2.33 33.27 -3.20
N GLY A 70 -2.14 32.17 -3.95
CA GLY A 70 -0.89 31.81 -4.60
C GLY A 70 0.14 31.15 -3.67
N THR A 71 -0.17 30.90 -2.40
CA THR A 71 0.72 30.20 -1.46
C THR A 71 0.66 28.68 -1.64
N SER A 72 1.68 27.98 -1.16
CA SER A 72 1.69 26.51 -1.08
C SER A 72 2.10 26.06 0.31
N ASP A 73 1.47 25.01 0.80
CA ASP A 73 1.79 24.36 2.07
C ASP A 73 2.68 23.12 1.89
N LEU A 74 3.19 22.90 0.67
CA LEU A 74 4.15 21.83 0.38
C LEU A 74 5.32 21.81 1.39
N PRO A 75 5.97 22.94 1.76
CA PRO A 75 7.06 22.91 2.74
C PRO A 75 6.67 22.35 4.11
N GLN A 76 5.46 22.68 4.60
CA GLN A 76 4.97 22.13 5.88
C GLN A 76 4.73 20.63 5.76
N TRP A 77 4.09 20.19 4.67
CA TRP A 77 3.84 18.77 4.42
C TRP A 77 5.11 17.95 4.24
N THR A 78 6.12 18.46 3.52
CA THR A 78 7.40 17.77 3.36
C THR A 78 8.21 17.75 4.64
N THR A 79 8.13 18.80 5.47
CA THR A 79 8.76 18.81 6.80
C THR A 79 8.13 17.75 7.71
N LEU A 80 6.81 17.60 7.68
CA LEU A 80 6.13 16.53 8.40
C LEU A 80 6.44 15.14 7.81
N GLY A 81 6.55 15.03 6.48
CA GLY A 81 6.99 13.82 5.80
C GLY A 81 8.39 13.35 6.25
N ASP A 82 9.34 14.27 6.38
CA ASP A 82 10.70 14.02 6.87
C ASP A 82 10.71 13.46 8.31
N LYS A 83 9.89 14.04 9.21
CA LYS A 83 9.69 13.52 10.57
C LYS A 83 9.14 12.09 10.56
N ILE A 84 8.12 11.82 9.74
CA ILE A 84 7.50 10.49 9.64
C ILE A 84 8.52 9.45 9.15
N TYR A 85 9.31 9.78 8.14
CA TYR A 85 10.37 8.89 7.67
C TYR A 85 11.45 8.68 8.72
N SER A 86 11.86 9.72 9.44
CA SER A 86 12.82 9.62 10.55
C SER A 86 12.33 8.67 11.65
N TRP A 87 11.08 8.78 12.09
CA TRP A 87 10.49 7.86 13.08
C TRP A 87 10.45 6.39 12.59
N LEU A 88 10.22 6.19 11.28
CA LEU A 88 10.21 4.86 10.66
C LEU A 88 11.63 4.32 10.43
N ASP A 89 12.61 5.18 10.17
CA ASP A 89 14.04 4.85 10.11
C ASP A 89 14.52 4.35 11.48
N ASP A 90 14.23 5.08 12.55
CA ASP A 90 14.58 4.74 13.95
C ASP A 90 13.93 3.42 14.41
N SER A 91 12.85 3.01 13.75
CA SER A 91 12.10 1.78 14.04
C SER A 91 12.46 0.61 13.12
N ASP A 92 13.46 0.73 12.25
CA ASP A 92 13.87 -0.30 11.27
C ASP A 92 12.74 -0.78 10.34
N VAL A 93 11.78 0.09 10.05
CA VAL A 93 10.58 -0.20 9.26
C VAL A 93 10.86 0.01 7.77
N TRP A 94 10.40 -0.91 6.92
CA TRP A 94 10.42 -0.70 5.46
C TRP A 94 9.35 0.32 5.08
N VAL A 95 9.57 1.12 4.03
CA VAL A 95 8.61 2.13 3.58
C VAL A 95 8.50 2.12 2.07
N THR A 96 7.27 2.22 1.56
CA THR A 96 7.01 2.60 0.17
C THR A 96 6.03 3.75 0.11
N TYR A 97 6.41 4.81 -0.58
CA TYR A 97 5.57 5.99 -0.78
C TYR A 97 4.44 5.72 -1.80
N TRP A 98 3.26 6.27 -1.57
CA TRP A 98 2.15 6.28 -2.53
C TRP A 98 2.07 7.67 -3.19
N THR A 99 2.42 7.86 -4.46
CA THR A 99 2.73 6.83 -5.46
C THR A 99 3.69 7.29 -6.57
N ALA A 100 4.23 6.32 -7.30
CA ALA A 100 4.89 6.49 -8.60
C ALA A 100 3.99 5.86 -9.68
N GLY A 101 3.47 6.68 -10.59
CA GLY A 101 2.34 6.22 -11.39
C GLY A 101 2.14 6.87 -12.75
N VAL A 102 1.63 6.08 -13.69
CA VAL A 102 1.40 6.47 -15.10
C VAL A 102 -0.01 6.99 -15.37
N THR A 103 -0.90 7.01 -14.36
CA THR A 103 -2.22 7.62 -14.52
C THR A 103 -2.11 9.14 -14.47
N SER A 104 -3.02 9.86 -15.15
CA SER A 104 -3.17 11.30 -14.97
C SER A 104 -3.95 11.64 -13.70
N GLY A 105 -4.93 10.81 -13.32
CA GLY A 105 -5.92 11.08 -12.27
C GLY A 105 -5.50 10.88 -10.81
N ASP A 106 -4.34 10.27 -10.50
CA ASP A 106 -3.99 9.98 -9.09
C ASP A 106 -3.54 11.20 -8.26
N GLY A 107 -3.75 12.43 -8.75
CA GLY A 107 -3.86 13.65 -7.92
C GLY A 107 -2.72 13.92 -6.92
N LEU A 108 -3.06 14.71 -5.88
CA LEU A 108 -2.22 15.39 -4.89
C LEU A 108 -1.22 14.53 -4.08
N TRP A 109 -0.81 13.35 -4.53
CA TRP A 109 -0.01 12.46 -3.69
C TRP A 109 1.15 11.83 -4.45
N LYS A 110 1.30 12.11 -5.75
CA LYS A 110 2.37 11.52 -6.55
C LYS A 110 3.73 12.11 -6.19
N ALA A 111 4.71 11.25 -5.99
CA ALA A 111 6.12 11.66 -5.92
C ALA A 111 6.80 11.55 -7.29
N TYR A 112 6.32 10.66 -8.15
CA TYR A 112 6.91 10.42 -9.47
C TYR A 112 5.83 10.21 -10.52
N ALA A 113 6.03 10.80 -11.69
CA ALA A 113 5.07 10.77 -12.79
C ALA A 113 5.76 10.80 -14.16
N PRO A 114 5.04 10.44 -15.23
CA PRO A 114 5.42 10.79 -16.59
C PRO A 114 5.46 12.30 -16.81
N THR A 115 6.33 12.71 -17.74
CA THR A 115 6.31 14.04 -18.37
C THR A 115 5.25 14.13 -19.46
N ASP A 116 5.02 13.02 -20.19
CA ASP A 116 4.06 12.95 -21.30
C ASP A 116 2.94 11.97 -21.00
N PHE A 117 1.71 12.47 -20.95
CA PHE A 117 0.49 11.68 -20.78
C PHE A 117 -0.30 11.51 -22.09
N SER A 118 0.14 12.13 -23.19
CA SER A 118 -0.49 12.03 -24.51
C SER A 118 -0.24 10.68 -25.19
N VAL A 119 0.84 9.99 -24.80
CA VAL A 119 1.15 8.64 -25.27
C VAL A 119 0.23 7.57 -24.63
N PRO A 120 0.05 6.41 -25.29
CA PRO A 120 -0.73 5.30 -24.76
C PRO A 120 -0.32 4.90 -23.35
N PHE A 121 -1.26 4.38 -22.56
CA PHE A 121 -1.05 4.12 -21.14
C PHE A 121 0.14 3.18 -20.85
N ALA A 122 0.35 2.14 -21.67
CA ALA A 122 1.50 1.24 -21.56
C ALA A 122 2.86 1.89 -21.91
N ASP A 123 2.85 2.97 -22.70
CA ASP A 123 4.06 3.62 -23.21
C ASP A 123 4.52 4.78 -22.33
N ARG A 124 3.68 5.19 -21.37
CA ARG A 124 4.02 6.24 -20.41
C ARG A 124 5.22 5.82 -19.56
N VAL A 125 6.25 6.67 -19.53
CA VAL A 125 7.47 6.44 -18.75
C VAL A 125 7.47 7.35 -17.53
N ILE A 126 7.59 6.79 -16.33
CA ILE A 126 7.84 7.57 -15.11
C ILE A 126 9.27 8.13 -15.21
N ASN A 127 9.40 9.44 -15.39
CA ASN A 127 10.69 10.10 -15.65
C ASN A 127 10.80 11.51 -15.03
N ARG A 128 9.88 11.86 -14.12
CA ARG A 128 9.85 13.16 -13.45
C ARG A 128 9.62 13.02 -11.96
N GLN A 129 10.37 13.80 -11.17
CA GLN A 129 10.15 14.00 -9.74
C GLN A 129 9.09 15.06 -9.50
N LEU A 130 8.33 14.92 -8.42
CA LEU A 130 7.38 15.90 -7.91
C LEU A 130 7.78 16.35 -6.49
N GLY A 131 7.02 17.26 -5.89
CA GLY A 131 7.41 17.96 -4.66
C GLY A 131 7.74 17.06 -3.46
N GLN A 132 7.18 15.84 -3.40
CA GLN A 132 7.45 14.88 -2.33
C GLN A 132 8.75 14.07 -2.54
N ALA A 133 9.24 13.97 -3.77
CA ALA A 133 10.39 13.11 -4.10
C ALA A 133 11.67 13.49 -3.35
N PRO A 134 12.08 14.78 -3.23
CA PRO A 134 13.31 15.14 -2.52
C PRO A 134 13.34 14.64 -1.07
N THR A 135 12.24 14.78 -0.33
CA THR A 135 12.13 14.25 1.05
C THR A 135 12.27 12.74 1.08
N ILE A 136 11.57 12.02 0.19
CA ILE A 136 11.65 10.54 0.15
C ILE A 136 13.09 10.07 -0.16
N GLU A 137 13.78 10.76 -1.06
CA GLU A 137 15.14 10.41 -1.48
C GLU A 137 16.20 10.71 -0.42
N ALA A 138 15.93 11.64 0.50
CA ALA A 138 16.78 11.94 1.65
C ALA A 138 16.85 10.80 2.68
N HIS A 139 15.92 9.83 2.60
CA HIS A 139 15.89 8.63 3.47
C HIS A 139 16.25 7.36 2.67
N PRO A 140 17.54 7.08 2.41
CA PRO A 140 17.96 5.95 1.60
C PRO A 140 17.76 4.61 2.32
N SER A 141 17.67 3.53 1.53
CA SER A 141 17.64 2.17 2.08
C SER A 141 18.93 1.82 2.83
N THR A 142 18.81 1.07 3.93
CA THR A 142 19.95 0.53 4.70
C THR A 142 20.04 -0.99 4.57
N ALA A 143 20.94 -1.63 5.34
CA ALA A 143 20.95 -3.08 5.48
C ALA A 143 19.68 -3.59 6.20
N SER A 144 19.19 -2.84 7.20
CA SER A 144 18.05 -3.21 8.03
C SER A 144 16.72 -3.01 7.32
N TYR A 145 16.52 -1.87 6.66
CA TYR A 145 15.25 -1.50 6.04
C TYR A 145 15.38 -1.10 4.57
N LYS A 146 14.26 -1.17 3.83
CA LYS A 146 14.19 -0.80 2.42
C LYS A 146 13.21 0.35 2.21
N ARG A 147 13.54 1.20 1.24
CA ARG A 147 12.84 2.40 0.82
C ARG A 147 12.49 2.25 -0.66
N GLY A 148 11.32 2.74 -1.02
CA GLY A 148 10.76 2.50 -2.33
C GLY A 148 9.49 3.28 -2.60
N VAL A 149 8.79 2.88 -3.66
CA VAL A 149 7.53 3.48 -4.10
C VAL A 149 6.53 2.39 -4.50
N ASN A 150 5.25 2.74 -4.43
CA ASN A 150 4.20 2.00 -5.10
C ASN A 150 4.26 2.33 -6.59
N ALA A 151 4.51 1.32 -7.43
CA ALA A 151 4.52 1.45 -8.89
C ALA A 151 3.15 1.00 -9.41
N ASN A 152 2.21 1.94 -9.44
CA ASN A 152 0.82 1.63 -9.71
C ASN A 152 0.52 1.48 -11.22
N GLY A 153 -0.57 0.78 -11.53
CA GLY A 153 -1.02 0.55 -12.90
C GLY A 153 -1.66 -0.82 -13.09
N GLY A 154 -1.09 -1.87 -12.50
CA GLY A 154 -1.53 -3.26 -12.69
C GLY A 154 -2.87 -3.58 -12.02
N GLU A 155 -3.25 -2.80 -11.02
CA GLU A 155 -4.52 -2.86 -10.30
C GLU A 155 -5.64 -2.05 -10.96
N MET A 156 -5.27 -1.11 -11.83
CA MET A 156 -6.19 -0.14 -12.42
C MET A 156 -7.22 -0.81 -13.33
N HIS A 157 -8.33 -0.15 -13.59
CA HIS A 157 -9.34 -0.58 -14.56
C HIS A 157 -9.94 0.69 -15.22
N LEU A 158 -9.05 1.49 -15.82
CA LEU A 158 -9.36 2.80 -16.37
C LEU A 158 -10.46 2.70 -17.43
N GLY A 159 -11.45 3.59 -17.35
CA GLY A 159 -12.57 3.60 -18.30
C GLY A 159 -13.54 2.43 -18.15
N MET A 160 -13.43 1.61 -17.09
CA MET A 160 -14.30 0.45 -16.86
C MET A 160 -15.22 0.67 -15.66
N SER A 161 -16.51 0.48 -15.85
CA SER A 161 -17.53 0.45 -14.79
C SER A 161 -17.88 -0.98 -14.33
N ASP A 162 -17.56 -1.99 -15.13
CA ASP A 162 -18.04 -3.38 -14.99
C ASP A 162 -16.90 -4.40 -14.81
N PHE A 163 -15.72 -3.93 -14.34
CA PHE A 163 -14.58 -4.80 -14.06
C PHE A 163 -14.97 -5.96 -13.13
N SER A 164 -14.66 -7.19 -13.56
CA SER A 164 -14.94 -8.44 -12.83
C SER A 164 -13.99 -9.54 -13.29
N ASN A 165 -14.11 -10.74 -12.73
CA ASN A 165 -13.36 -11.89 -13.22
C ASN A 165 -13.80 -12.43 -14.59
N GLN A 166 -14.89 -11.90 -15.16
CA GLN A 166 -15.31 -12.17 -16.54
C GLN A 166 -14.94 -11.02 -17.50
N ASN A 167 -14.86 -9.77 -16.99
CA ASN A 167 -14.35 -8.62 -17.72
C ASN A 167 -13.07 -8.07 -17.06
N LEU A 168 -11.93 -8.60 -17.51
CA LEU A 168 -10.61 -8.34 -16.91
C LEU A 168 -9.98 -6.99 -17.34
N GLY A 169 -10.56 -6.35 -18.36
CA GLY A 169 -9.96 -5.23 -19.06
C GLY A 169 -8.81 -5.64 -19.98
N VAL A 170 -8.39 -4.70 -20.82
CA VAL A 170 -7.36 -4.87 -21.84
C VAL A 170 -6.04 -4.29 -21.33
N TYR A 171 -4.98 -5.12 -21.37
CA TYR A 171 -3.63 -4.68 -21.04
C TYR A 171 -3.16 -3.58 -22.00
N GLY A 172 -2.52 -2.56 -21.46
CA GLY A 172 -2.07 -1.36 -22.19
C GLY A 172 -3.14 -0.30 -22.41
N GLN A 173 -4.41 -0.59 -22.09
CA GLN A 173 -5.51 0.39 -22.17
C GLN A 173 -6.10 0.65 -20.78
N ASN A 174 -6.63 -0.39 -20.14
CA ASN A 174 -7.30 -0.25 -18.84
C ASN A 174 -6.33 -0.40 -17.66
N TYR A 175 -5.20 -1.08 -17.88
CA TYR A 175 -4.15 -1.33 -16.90
C TYR A 175 -2.82 -1.69 -17.60
N ALA A 176 -1.71 -1.52 -16.91
CA ALA A 176 -0.36 -1.78 -17.40
C ALA A 176 0.61 -1.87 -16.22
N TYR A 177 1.75 -2.51 -16.42
CA TYR A 177 2.84 -2.51 -15.45
C TYR A 177 3.90 -1.47 -15.86
N PRO A 178 4.69 -0.94 -14.91
CA PRO A 178 5.77 -0.01 -15.24
C PRO A 178 6.75 -0.67 -16.23
N ASN A 179 7.05 0.02 -17.32
CA ASN A 179 8.06 -0.42 -18.27
C ASN A 179 9.47 -0.30 -17.68
N ARG A 180 10.45 -0.96 -18.32
CA ARG A 180 11.84 -0.98 -17.86
C ARG A 180 12.45 0.42 -17.71
N ALA A 181 12.12 1.37 -18.58
CA ALA A 181 12.60 2.75 -18.46
C ALA A 181 12.09 3.44 -17.17
N SER A 182 10.83 3.22 -16.81
CA SER A 182 10.27 3.70 -15.55
C SER A 182 10.98 3.07 -14.34
N LEU A 183 11.28 1.78 -14.42
CA LEU A 183 12.00 1.04 -13.38
C LEU A 183 13.44 1.53 -13.23
N ALA A 184 14.15 1.74 -14.35
CA ALA A 184 15.50 2.30 -14.38
C ALA A 184 15.54 3.70 -13.75
N TYR A 185 14.57 4.55 -14.08
CA TYR A 185 14.44 5.87 -13.49
C TYR A 185 14.21 5.80 -11.98
N LEU A 186 13.28 4.98 -11.50
CA LEU A 186 13.06 4.81 -10.06
C LEU A 186 14.31 4.27 -9.34
N ALA A 187 15.04 3.35 -9.97
CA ALA A 187 16.32 2.85 -9.43
C ALA A 187 17.38 3.96 -9.36
N SER A 188 17.47 4.81 -10.38
CA SER A 188 18.43 5.94 -10.41
C SER A 188 18.10 7.02 -9.38
N ARG A 189 16.84 7.09 -8.91
CA ARG A 189 16.42 7.93 -7.77
C ARG A 189 16.73 7.32 -6.40
N GLY A 190 17.37 6.15 -6.34
CA GLY A 190 17.83 5.54 -5.09
C GLY A 190 16.86 4.52 -4.47
N HIS A 191 15.68 4.31 -5.05
CA HIS A 191 14.75 3.27 -4.60
C HIS A 191 15.38 1.87 -4.71
N LYS A 192 15.05 0.98 -3.79
CA LYS A 192 15.53 -0.43 -3.80
C LYS A 192 14.41 -1.45 -3.91
N VAL A 193 13.19 -1.04 -3.60
CA VAL A 193 12.00 -1.88 -3.77
C VAL A 193 10.92 -1.10 -4.49
N ILE A 194 10.11 -1.82 -5.27
CA ILE A 194 8.81 -1.32 -5.71
C ILE A 194 7.71 -2.23 -5.14
N ARG A 195 6.60 -1.64 -4.71
CA ARG A 195 5.35 -2.36 -4.51
C ARG A 195 4.59 -2.36 -5.81
N LEU A 196 4.19 -3.53 -6.27
CA LEU A 196 3.53 -3.75 -7.56
C LEU A 196 2.09 -4.26 -7.31
N PRO A 197 1.11 -3.34 -7.25
CA PRO A 197 -0.30 -3.68 -7.21
C PRO A 197 -0.75 -4.42 -8.48
N PHE A 198 -1.58 -5.45 -8.30
CA PHE A 198 -2.25 -6.16 -9.38
C PHE A 198 -3.61 -6.68 -8.92
N ARG A 199 -4.48 -7.10 -9.85
CA ARG A 199 -5.79 -7.69 -9.53
C ARG A 199 -5.75 -9.21 -9.46
N TRP A 200 -6.25 -9.79 -8.37
CA TRP A 200 -6.47 -11.24 -8.25
C TRP A 200 -7.32 -11.76 -9.42
N GLU A 201 -8.37 -11.04 -9.80
CA GLU A 201 -9.26 -11.41 -10.91
C GLU A 201 -8.49 -11.61 -12.23
N ARG A 202 -7.44 -10.83 -12.50
CA ARG A 202 -6.60 -10.99 -13.70
C ARG A 202 -5.67 -12.19 -13.61
N VAL A 203 -5.12 -12.43 -12.42
CA VAL A 203 -4.15 -13.50 -12.17
C VAL A 203 -4.81 -14.88 -12.05
N GLN A 204 -6.03 -14.95 -11.52
CA GLN A 204 -6.80 -16.19 -11.39
C GLN A 204 -8.29 -15.90 -11.72
N PRO A 205 -8.65 -15.84 -13.01
CA PRO A 205 -9.97 -15.40 -13.46
C PRO A 205 -11.06 -16.46 -13.26
N THR A 206 -10.69 -17.74 -13.30
CA THR A 206 -11.64 -18.86 -13.24
C THR A 206 -11.99 -19.19 -11.78
N LEU A 207 -12.87 -18.41 -11.18
CA LEU A 207 -13.41 -18.65 -9.84
C LEU A 207 -14.92 -18.41 -9.90
N THR A 208 -15.71 -19.39 -9.43
CA THR A 208 -17.16 -19.24 -9.25
C THR A 208 -17.49 -19.14 -7.76
N PRO A 209 -18.62 -18.50 -7.37
CA PRO A 209 -18.98 -18.38 -5.97
C PRO A 209 -18.98 -19.73 -5.23
N GLY A 210 -18.25 -19.79 -4.12
CA GLY A 210 -18.13 -21.00 -3.28
C GLY A 210 -17.11 -22.05 -3.77
N SER A 211 -16.48 -21.86 -4.91
CA SER A 211 -15.47 -22.78 -5.46
C SER A 211 -14.05 -22.53 -4.92
N LEU A 212 -13.15 -23.47 -5.21
CA LEU A 212 -11.71 -23.18 -5.24
C LEU A 212 -11.38 -22.53 -6.59
N GLY A 213 -10.42 -21.61 -6.60
CA GLY A 213 -9.98 -21.00 -7.85
C GLY A 213 -9.36 -22.01 -8.82
N GLY A 214 -9.45 -21.71 -10.12
CA GLY A 214 -8.85 -22.50 -11.19
C GLY A 214 -7.38 -22.13 -11.49
N PRO A 215 -6.86 -22.48 -12.68
CA PRO A 215 -5.48 -22.16 -13.03
C PRO A 215 -5.21 -20.65 -13.04
N LEU A 216 -3.94 -20.29 -12.88
CA LEU A 216 -3.53 -18.90 -13.06
C LEU A 216 -3.57 -18.54 -14.54
N ASN A 217 -3.95 -17.31 -14.86
CA ASN A 217 -3.88 -16.77 -16.20
C ASN A 217 -2.41 -16.72 -16.65
N ARG A 218 -2.09 -17.49 -17.70
CA ARG A 218 -0.71 -17.64 -18.19
C ARG A 218 -0.12 -16.30 -18.67
N GLU A 219 -0.89 -15.51 -19.41
CA GLU A 219 -0.41 -14.23 -19.94
C GLU A 219 -0.13 -13.25 -18.81
N GLU A 220 -1.01 -13.18 -17.82
CA GLU A 220 -0.84 -12.25 -16.70
C GLU A 220 0.37 -12.63 -15.84
N ILE A 221 0.60 -13.93 -15.65
CA ILE A 221 1.83 -14.41 -14.99
C ILE A 221 3.09 -14.07 -15.79
N VAL A 222 3.04 -14.12 -17.12
CA VAL A 222 4.16 -13.68 -17.97
C VAL A 222 4.40 -12.18 -17.77
N ARG A 223 3.37 -11.34 -17.80
CA ARG A 223 3.50 -9.89 -17.58
C ARG A 223 4.12 -9.56 -16.22
N LEU A 224 3.64 -10.19 -15.15
CA LEU A 224 4.23 -10.03 -13.81
C LEU A 224 5.69 -10.49 -13.77
N LYS A 225 6.03 -11.64 -14.38
CA LYS A 225 7.41 -12.13 -14.42
C LYS A 225 8.33 -11.20 -15.20
N THR A 226 7.87 -10.64 -16.33
CA THR A 226 8.63 -9.65 -17.11
C THR A 226 8.90 -8.41 -16.27
N CYS A 227 7.88 -7.83 -15.64
CA CYS A 227 8.08 -6.66 -14.77
C CYS A 227 9.06 -6.95 -13.62
N VAL A 228 8.98 -8.13 -13.00
CA VAL A 228 9.93 -8.55 -11.96
C VAL A 228 11.35 -8.71 -12.50
N ALA A 229 11.51 -9.28 -13.70
CA ALA A 229 12.81 -9.45 -14.34
C ALA A 229 13.43 -8.09 -14.70
N ASP A 230 12.66 -7.19 -15.29
CA ASP A 230 13.09 -5.83 -15.63
C ASP A 230 13.49 -5.05 -14.37
N ALA A 231 12.67 -5.11 -13.32
CA ALA A 231 12.99 -4.45 -12.04
C ALA A 231 14.30 -5.00 -11.47
N TYR A 232 14.48 -6.32 -11.51
CA TYR A 232 15.70 -6.97 -11.00
C TYR A 232 16.95 -6.59 -11.82
N ALA A 233 16.83 -6.45 -13.14
CA ALA A 233 17.91 -6.00 -14.01
C ALA A 233 18.37 -4.56 -13.67
N GLU A 234 17.45 -3.71 -13.20
CA GLU A 234 17.73 -2.35 -12.74
C GLU A 234 18.11 -2.27 -11.25
N GLY A 235 18.32 -3.41 -10.58
CA GLY A 235 18.72 -3.46 -9.18
C GLY A 235 17.60 -3.22 -8.17
N LEU A 236 16.34 -3.21 -8.62
CA LEU A 236 15.15 -3.17 -7.77
C LEU A 236 14.70 -4.57 -7.38
N LYS A 237 13.90 -4.67 -6.32
CA LYS A 237 13.12 -5.87 -6.00
C LYS A 237 11.64 -5.55 -5.88
N VAL A 238 10.80 -6.52 -6.23
CA VAL A 238 9.35 -6.35 -6.31
C VAL A 238 8.67 -6.95 -5.07
N ILE A 239 7.72 -6.19 -4.53
CA ILE A 239 6.72 -6.66 -3.57
C ILE A 239 5.43 -6.85 -4.35
N LEU A 240 4.98 -8.10 -4.52
CA LEU A 240 3.73 -8.42 -5.20
C LEU A 240 2.55 -8.16 -4.27
N ASP A 241 1.56 -7.40 -4.73
CA ASP A 241 0.39 -6.99 -3.96
C ASP A 241 -0.93 -7.26 -4.72
N PRO A 242 -1.72 -8.29 -4.35
CA PRO A 242 -3.09 -8.40 -4.83
C PRO A 242 -3.92 -7.29 -4.18
N HIS A 243 -4.29 -6.32 -5.01
CA HIS A 243 -4.85 -5.05 -4.59
C HIS A 243 -6.39 -5.13 -4.48
N ASN A 244 -6.84 -5.99 -3.57
CA ASN A 244 -8.17 -6.61 -3.63
C ASN A 244 -9.09 -6.32 -2.43
N PHE A 245 -8.62 -5.57 -1.43
CA PHE A 245 -9.45 -5.07 -0.31
C PHE A 245 -10.18 -6.18 0.46
N GLY A 246 -9.53 -7.34 0.62
CA GLY A 246 -10.11 -8.52 1.26
C GLY A 246 -11.23 -9.21 0.47
N GLY A 247 -11.31 -8.97 -0.85
CA GLY A 247 -12.37 -9.53 -1.68
C GLY A 247 -11.97 -9.88 -3.11
N TYR A 248 -12.96 -10.34 -3.86
CA TYR A 248 -12.83 -10.74 -5.26
C TYR A 248 -14.08 -10.26 -6.02
N CYS A 249 -13.88 -9.67 -7.20
CA CYS A 249 -14.93 -9.07 -8.00
C CYS A 249 -15.52 -10.09 -8.98
N PHE A 250 -16.77 -10.47 -8.72
CA PHE A 250 -17.60 -11.23 -9.64
C PHE A 250 -18.52 -10.28 -10.43
N PRO A 251 -19.19 -10.73 -11.51
CA PRO A 251 -20.19 -9.90 -12.20
C PRO A 251 -21.29 -9.38 -11.26
N GLU A 252 -21.66 -10.15 -10.23
CA GLU A 252 -22.67 -9.79 -9.22
C GLU A 252 -22.09 -8.93 -8.07
N GLY A 253 -20.87 -8.41 -8.26
CA GLY A 253 -20.17 -7.54 -7.33
C GLY A 253 -19.12 -8.23 -6.45
N VAL A 254 -18.49 -7.44 -5.60
CA VAL A 254 -17.38 -7.89 -4.74
C VAL A 254 -17.90 -8.81 -3.64
N LYS A 255 -17.33 -10.03 -3.56
CA LYS A 255 -17.52 -10.92 -2.41
C LYS A 255 -16.26 -10.92 -1.56
N LYS A 256 -16.43 -11.13 -0.25
CA LYS A 256 -15.39 -10.94 0.76
C LYS A 256 -14.86 -12.27 1.27
N ILE A 257 -13.56 -12.33 1.53
CA ILE A 257 -12.89 -13.56 1.98
C ILE A 257 -13.55 -14.03 3.29
N GLY A 258 -13.86 -15.32 3.37
CA GLY A 258 -14.56 -15.91 4.51
C GLY A 258 -16.09 -15.86 4.44
N SER A 259 -16.66 -15.28 3.38
CA SER A 259 -18.07 -15.50 3.04
C SER A 259 -18.27 -16.86 2.36
N ALA A 260 -19.53 -17.31 2.26
CA ALA A 260 -19.86 -18.52 1.51
C ALA A 260 -19.45 -18.42 0.03
N ALA A 261 -19.57 -17.22 -0.56
CA ALA A 261 -19.22 -16.99 -1.97
C ALA A 261 -17.70 -16.88 -2.22
N LEU A 262 -16.91 -16.48 -1.22
CA LEU A 262 -15.45 -16.43 -1.32
C LEU A 262 -14.80 -17.06 -0.08
N PRO A 263 -14.76 -18.40 0.01
CA PRO A 263 -14.23 -19.09 1.17
C PRO A 263 -12.73 -18.84 1.35
N ILE A 264 -12.23 -18.93 2.59
CA ILE A 264 -10.79 -18.80 2.90
C ILE A 264 -9.95 -19.79 2.09
N ALA A 265 -10.50 -20.96 1.75
CA ALA A 265 -9.84 -21.97 0.93
C ALA A 265 -9.49 -21.46 -0.48
N ALA A 266 -10.29 -20.57 -1.07
CA ALA A 266 -9.98 -19.95 -2.35
C ALA A 266 -8.77 -19.01 -2.25
N PHE A 267 -8.69 -18.22 -1.19
CA PHE A 267 -7.53 -17.36 -0.91
C PHE A 267 -6.26 -18.18 -0.68
N LYS A 268 -6.38 -19.33 0.01
CA LYS A 268 -5.30 -20.31 0.16
C LYS A 268 -4.82 -20.82 -1.19
N ASP A 269 -5.74 -21.26 -2.05
CA ASP A 269 -5.44 -21.80 -3.37
C ASP A 269 -4.71 -20.79 -4.25
N PHE A 270 -5.21 -19.55 -4.31
CA PHE A 270 -4.56 -18.44 -5.01
C PHE A 270 -3.10 -18.27 -4.57
N TRP A 271 -2.85 -18.14 -3.27
CA TRP A 271 -1.49 -17.93 -2.75
C TRP A 271 -0.58 -19.13 -2.96
N MET A 272 -1.08 -20.36 -2.84
CA MET A 272 -0.28 -21.55 -3.18
C MET A 272 0.16 -21.54 -4.64
N ARG A 273 -0.75 -21.24 -5.56
CA ARG A 273 -0.44 -21.21 -7.00
C ARG A 273 0.51 -20.08 -7.33
N LEU A 274 0.28 -18.88 -6.81
CA LEU A 274 1.13 -17.72 -7.07
C LEU A 274 2.54 -17.93 -6.50
N SER A 275 2.65 -18.41 -5.26
CA SER A 275 3.96 -18.74 -4.65
C SER A 275 4.74 -19.75 -5.50
N ARG A 276 4.11 -20.79 -6.06
CA ARG A 276 4.80 -21.74 -6.96
C ARG A 276 5.45 -21.06 -8.17
N GLN A 277 4.88 -19.96 -8.68
CA GLN A 277 5.44 -19.23 -9.82
C GLN A 277 6.66 -18.39 -9.46
N PHE A 278 6.79 -17.95 -8.21
CA PHE A 278 7.74 -16.92 -7.80
C PHE A 278 8.72 -17.35 -6.69
N LYS A 279 8.54 -18.52 -6.06
CA LYS A 279 9.33 -18.95 -4.89
C LYS A 279 10.85 -18.95 -5.11
N ILE A 280 11.32 -19.30 -6.31
CA ILE A 280 12.75 -19.30 -6.67
C ILE A 280 13.21 -17.98 -7.31
N ASN A 281 12.31 -17.05 -7.63
CA ASN A 281 12.67 -15.82 -8.32
C ASN A 281 13.45 -14.88 -7.37
N PRO A 282 14.66 -14.41 -7.73
CA PRO A 282 15.49 -13.55 -6.88
C PRO A 282 15.05 -12.08 -6.85
N GLY A 283 14.27 -11.65 -7.86
CA GLY A 283 13.71 -10.30 -7.98
C GLY A 283 12.56 -10.01 -7.01
N ILE A 284 12.04 -11.01 -6.30
CA ILE A 284 10.97 -10.82 -5.32
C ILE A 284 11.54 -10.46 -3.95
N ALA A 285 11.16 -9.29 -3.43
CA ALA A 285 11.45 -8.85 -2.07
C ALA A 285 10.52 -9.52 -1.03
N GLY A 286 9.25 -9.70 -1.39
CA GLY A 286 8.21 -10.29 -0.55
C GLY A 286 6.85 -10.34 -1.23
N TYR A 287 5.87 -10.92 -0.53
CA TYR A 287 4.48 -10.95 -0.95
C TYR A 287 3.62 -10.19 0.05
N GLN A 288 3.01 -9.08 -0.37
CA GLN A 288 1.92 -8.45 0.37
C GLN A 288 0.68 -9.30 0.19
N LEU A 289 0.12 -9.84 1.27
CA LEU A 289 -0.91 -10.86 1.17
C LEU A 289 -2.25 -10.32 0.65
N MET A 290 -2.54 -9.05 0.94
CA MET A 290 -3.77 -8.37 0.53
C MET A 290 -3.64 -6.87 0.79
N ASN A 291 -3.98 -6.05 -0.19
CA ASN A 291 -4.18 -4.62 0.06
C ASN A 291 -5.41 -4.39 0.94
N GLU A 292 -5.28 -3.59 2.00
CA GLU A 292 -6.37 -3.02 2.82
C GLU A 292 -7.59 -3.96 3.04
N PRO A 293 -7.43 -5.12 3.71
CA PRO A 293 -8.55 -6.01 3.99
C PRO A 293 -9.61 -5.30 4.84
N ARG A 294 -10.85 -5.21 4.33
CA ARG A 294 -11.97 -4.48 4.94
C ARG A 294 -13.32 -5.06 4.56
N LEU A 295 -14.37 -4.70 5.30
CA LEU A 295 -15.75 -5.16 5.12
C LEU A 295 -15.90 -6.69 5.09
N MET A 296 -15.04 -7.42 5.81
CA MET A 296 -15.06 -8.88 5.85
C MET A 296 -16.02 -9.40 6.94
N PRO A 297 -16.70 -10.53 6.72
CA PRO A 297 -17.56 -11.13 7.75
C PRO A 297 -16.72 -11.60 8.94
N GLY A 298 -16.98 -11.08 10.15
CA GLY A 298 -16.14 -11.33 11.32
C GLY A 298 -14.89 -10.44 11.40
N LYS A 299 -14.82 -9.39 10.56
CA LYS A 299 -13.86 -8.28 10.62
C LYS A 299 -12.40 -8.74 10.80
N ALA A 300 -11.66 -8.12 11.73
CA ALA A 300 -10.25 -8.39 12.01
C ALA A 300 -9.96 -9.87 12.29
N LEU A 301 -10.74 -10.54 13.15
CA LEU A 301 -10.54 -11.95 13.50
C LEU A 301 -10.64 -12.88 12.28
N ARG A 302 -11.56 -12.57 11.35
CA ARG A 302 -11.66 -13.33 10.09
C ARG A 302 -10.43 -13.14 9.23
N TRP A 303 -9.94 -11.91 9.12
CA TRP A 303 -8.73 -11.61 8.37
C TRP A 303 -7.49 -12.27 8.98
N GLU A 304 -7.37 -12.29 10.32
CA GLU A 304 -6.29 -13.01 11.00
C GLU A 304 -6.27 -14.50 10.67
N GLY A 305 -7.45 -15.13 10.65
CA GLY A 305 -7.61 -16.52 10.23
C GLY A 305 -7.21 -16.74 8.76
N ALA A 306 -7.69 -15.88 7.85
CA ALA A 306 -7.42 -16.00 6.42
C ALA A 306 -5.92 -15.80 6.08
N SER A 307 -5.30 -14.78 6.66
CA SER A 307 -3.87 -14.49 6.48
C SER A 307 -3.00 -15.61 7.05
N ARG A 308 -3.34 -16.18 8.22
CA ARG A 308 -2.62 -17.34 8.78
C ARG A 308 -2.67 -18.55 7.86
N VAL A 309 -3.83 -18.84 7.27
CA VAL A 309 -3.98 -19.94 6.30
C VAL A 309 -3.10 -19.72 5.06
N ALA A 310 -3.06 -18.49 4.52
CA ALA A 310 -2.20 -18.17 3.39
C ALA A 310 -0.71 -18.29 3.74
N VAL A 311 -0.26 -17.75 4.88
CA VAL A 311 1.13 -17.87 5.37
C VAL A 311 1.53 -19.34 5.47
N ASN A 312 0.73 -20.16 6.15
CA ASN A 312 1.03 -21.58 6.33
C ASN A 312 1.12 -22.32 5.00
N ALA A 313 0.22 -22.02 4.06
CA ALA A 313 0.21 -22.66 2.76
C ALA A 313 1.43 -22.28 1.90
N ILE A 314 1.85 -21.01 1.94
CA ILE A 314 3.07 -20.55 1.25
C ILE A 314 4.31 -21.22 1.87
N ARG A 315 4.40 -21.31 3.19
CA ARG A 315 5.50 -22.01 3.88
C ARG A 315 5.53 -23.51 3.57
N ALA A 316 4.37 -24.17 3.53
CA ALA A 316 4.26 -25.58 3.16
C ALA A 316 4.71 -25.86 1.72
N ASN A 317 4.65 -24.86 0.83
CA ASN A 317 5.21 -24.92 -0.53
C ASN A 317 6.75 -24.77 -0.58
N GLY A 318 7.42 -24.68 0.57
CA GLY A 318 8.86 -24.49 0.70
C GLY A 318 9.32 -23.06 0.37
N ASP A 319 8.41 -22.11 0.28
CA ASP A 319 8.72 -20.74 -0.09
C ASP A 319 9.24 -19.94 1.13
N LYS A 320 10.48 -19.44 1.00
CA LYS A 320 11.22 -18.72 2.05
C LYS A 320 11.19 -17.20 1.91
N LYS A 321 10.35 -16.66 1.00
CA LYS A 321 10.18 -15.21 0.79
C LYS A 321 9.58 -14.52 2.03
N ARG A 322 9.79 -13.21 2.15
CA ARG A 322 9.11 -12.39 3.16
C ARG A 322 7.62 -12.38 2.89
N LEU A 323 6.81 -12.45 3.94
CA LEU A 323 5.35 -12.39 3.85
C LEU A 323 4.87 -11.15 4.59
N MET A 324 4.23 -10.27 3.86
CA MET A 324 3.80 -8.96 4.31
C MET A 324 2.30 -9.03 4.59
N VAL A 325 1.92 -8.85 5.86
CA VAL A 325 0.59 -9.14 6.40
C VAL A 325 -0.03 -7.85 6.92
N THR A 326 -0.97 -7.30 6.15
CA THR A 326 -1.67 -6.06 6.44
C THR A 326 -2.54 -6.16 7.68
N GLY A 327 -2.65 -5.08 8.45
CA GLY A 327 -3.72 -4.95 9.44
C GLY A 327 -5.09 -4.85 8.76
N TYR A 328 -6.15 -5.19 9.49
CA TYR A 328 -7.53 -4.99 9.06
C TYR A 328 -7.83 -3.49 9.02
N PHE A 329 -8.26 -3.02 7.85
CA PHE A 329 -8.22 -1.61 7.44
C PHE A 329 -9.48 -0.82 7.81
N GLU A 330 -10.27 -1.34 8.73
CA GLU A 330 -11.56 -0.76 9.07
C GLU A 330 -11.84 -0.95 10.55
N ARG A 331 -12.29 0.13 11.20
CA ARG A 331 -12.85 0.13 12.53
C ARG A 331 -13.96 1.17 12.57
N GLU A 332 -14.96 0.96 13.42
CA GLU A 332 -16.02 1.96 13.61
C GLU A 332 -15.40 3.30 14.05
N GLY A 333 -15.82 4.40 13.42
CA GLY A 333 -15.24 5.73 13.59
C GLY A 333 -13.94 6.01 12.81
N ILE A 334 -13.18 4.97 12.42
CA ILE A 334 -11.85 5.14 11.80
C ILE A 334 -11.81 4.44 10.44
N GLN A 335 -11.88 5.23 9.35
CA GLN A 335 -11.80 4.74 7.98
C GLN A 335 -10.65 5.39 7.19
N GLY A 336 -10.02 4.57 6.34
CA GLY A 336 -9.10 5.06 5.30
C GLY A 336 -7.68 5.36 5.76
N ASN A 337 -7.30 4.97 6.98
CA ASN A 337 -5.92 5.05 7.44
C ASN A 337 -5.61 3.91 8.43
N GLY A 338 -4.81 2.93 7.99
CA GLY A 338 -4.61 1.67 8.69
C GLY A 338 -3.78 1.78 9.96
N VAL A 339 -2.88 2.78 10.07
CA VAL A 339 -2.03 2.91 11.25
C VAL A 339 -2.85 3.10 12.52
N PHE A 340 -3.97 3.84 12.40
CA PHE A 340 -4.86 4.16 13.51
C PHE A 340 -5.84 3.04 13.85
N THR A 341 -6.11 2.13 12.91
CA THR A 341 -6.95 0.95 13.18
C THR A 341 -6.13 -0.24 13.68
N PHE A 342 -4.84 -0.31 13.35
CA PHE A 342 -4.03 -1.53 13.48
C PHE A 342 -4.03 -2.08 14.91
N VAL A 343 -3.52 -1.31 15.87
CA VAL A 343 -3.32 -1.78 17.25
C VAL A 343 -4.64 -2.15 17.91
N ALA A 344 -5.69 -1.39 17.63
CA ALA A 344 -7.01 -1.62 18.18
C ALA A 344 -7.70 -2.86 17.57
N ASN A 345 -7.47 -3.12 16.28
CA ASN A 345 -7.98 -4.32 15.61
C ASN A 345 -7.16 -5.57 15.94
N HIS A 346 -5.86 -5.40 16.25
CA HIS A 346 -4.90 -6.47 16.44
C HIS A 346 -4.09 -6.24 17.73
N PRO A 347 -4.66 -6.44 18.91
CA PRO A 347 -3.96 -6.20 20.17
C PRO A 347 -2.76 -7.14 20.38
N THR A 348 -2.66 -8.25 19.63
CA THR A 348 -1.55 -9.21 19.68
C THR A 348 -1.09 -9.62 18.27
N ALA A 349 0.19 -9.93 18.11
CA ALA A 349 0.68 -10.53 16.87
C ALA A 349 0.10 -11.94 16.67
N TRP A 350 -0.52 -12.18 15.52
CA TRP A 350 -1.34 -13.39 15.27
C TRP A 350 -0.73 -14.41 14.30
N ILE A 351 0.41 -14.11 13.69
CA ILE A 351 1.11 -14.97 12.74
C ILE A 351 2.30 -15.62 13.42
N ARG A 352 2.37 -16.96 13.30
CA ARG A 352 3.54 -17.74 13.71
C ARG A 352 4.24 -18.22 12.45
N ASP A 353 5.39 -17.63 12.13
CA ASP A 353 6.22 -18.03 11.00
C ASP A 353 7.55 -18.60 11.51
N PRO A 354 7.85 -19.90 11.27
CA PRO A 354 9.11 -20.51 11.72
C PRO A 354 10.34 -19.85 11.10
N LEU A 355 10.19 -19.16 9.96
CA LEU A 355 11.30 -18.45 9.32
C LEU A 355 11.51 -17.04 9.87
N LYS A 356 10.63 -16.53 10.74
CA LYS A 356 10.64 -15.15 11.27
C LYS A 356 10.79 -14.10 10.16
N LYS A 357 10.14 -14.33 9.00
CA LYS A 357 10.18 -13.46 7.81
C LYS A 357 8.82 -12.82 7.52
N VAL A 358 7.97 -12.72 8.53
CA VAL A 358 6.71 -11.98 8.45
C VAL A 358 6.96 -10.52 8.78
N PHE A 359 6.39 -9.65 7.95
CA PHE A 359 6.36 -8.21 8.12
C PHE A 359 4.90 -7.82 8.31
N TYR A 360 4.56 -7.17 9.41
CA TYR A 360 3.23 -6.58 9.54
C TYR A 360 3.18 -5.28 8.77
N THR A 361 2.07 -5.02 8.08
CA THR A 361 1.96 -3.85 7.21
C THR A 361 0.77 -2.96 7.54
N THR A 362 0.98 -1.67 7.32
CA THR A 362 -0.02 -0.64 7.54
C THR A 362 0.13 0.49 6.52
N HIS A 363 -0.90 1.32 6.39
CA HIS A 363 -0.89 2.51 5.54
C HIS A 363 -1.09 3.75 6.40
N GLY A 364 -0.66 4.89 5.89
CA GLY A 364 -0.81 6.19 6.54
C GLY A 364 -0.78 7.34 5.57
N TYR A 365 -1.91 8.00 5.42
CA TYR A 365 -2.10 9.12 4.51
C TYR A 365 -2.42 10.37 5.33
N TRP A 366 -1.70 11.46 5.04
CA TRP A 366 -1.61 12.63 5.92
C TRP A 366 -2.19 13.82 5.19
N GLY A 367 -3.36 14.28 5.58
CA GLY A 367 -4.09 15.37 4.91
C GLY A 367 -5.56 15.03 4.74
N ARG A 368 -6.43 16.01 4.99
CA ARG A 368 -7.88 15.80 5.02
C ARG A 368 -8.54 16.38 3.78
N TYR A 369 -9.49 15.64 3.19
CA TYR A 369 -10.30 16.03 2.03
C TYR A 369 -9.52 16.37 0.74
N ARG A 370 -9.89 15.70 -0.36
CA ARG A 370 -9.33 15.93 -1.70
C ARG A 370 -9.39 17.41 -2.09
N ASN A 371 -8.27 18.10 -1.89
CA ASN A 371 -7.94 19.40 -2.47
C ASN A 371 -8.63 20.62 -1.84
N ALA A 372 -9.29 20.47 -0.67
CA ALA A 372 -9.93 21.60 0.01
C ALA A 372 -9.06 22.18 1.13
N TRP A 373 -8.45 21.34 1.96
CA TRP A 373 -7.82 21.81 3.20
C TRP A 373 -6.32 22.08 3.04
N THR A 374 -5.85 23.16 3.64
CA THR A 374 -4.44 23.46 3.87
C THR A 374 -3.87 22.59 5.00
N TYR A 375 -2.55 22.64 5.16
CA TYR A 375 -1.87 22.15 6.36
C TYR A 375 -2.49 22.78 7.61
N ASN A 376 -2.70 24.10 7.61
CA ASN A 376 -3.25 24.84 8.74
C ASN A 376 -4.70 24.42 9.04
N ASP A 377 -5.54 24.21 8.02
CA ASP A 377 -6.91 23.70 8.22
C ASP A 377 -6.89 22.31 8.83
N THR A 378 -5.98 21.44 8.36
CA THR A 378 -5.83 20.09 8.90
C THR A 378 -5.31 20.13 10.34
N ASN A 379 -4.38 21.04 10.65
CA ASN A 379 -3.86 21.22 12.00
C ASN A 379 -4.93 21.77 12.95
N ALA A 380 -5.63 22.85 12.59
CA ALA A 380 -6.71 23.46 13.38
C ALA A 380 -7.83 22.46 13.67
N TYR A 381 -8.10 21.55 12.73
CA TYR A 381 -9.01 20.45 12.99
C TYR A 381 -8.51 19.50 14.08
N TRP A 382 -7.27 19.05 14.02
CA TRP A 382 -6.74 18.17 15.07
C TRP A 382 -6.67 18.87 16.42
N GLU A 383 -6.37 20.17 16.45
CA GLU A 383 -6.51 21.01 17.66
C GLU A 383 -7.95 20.95 18.20
N SER A 384 -8.96 21.05 17.33
CA SER A 384 -10.39 20.95 17.74
C SER A 384 -10.79 19.56 18.25
N GLU A 385 -10.06 18.52 17.86
CA GLU A 385 -10.21 17.14 18.34
C GLU A 385 -9.42 16.88 19.64
N GLY A 386 -8.69 17.89 20.14
CA GLY A 386 -7.94 17.85 21.39
C GLY A 386 -6.52 17.30 21.29
N TYR A 387 -5.88 17.43 20.11
CA TYR A 387 -4.47 17.12 19.86
C TYR A 387 -3.52 18.30 19.96
#